data_AF-A0A139P2F6-F1
#
_entry.id   AF-A0A139P2F6-F1
#
_cell.length_a   1.000
_cell.length_b   1.000
_cell.length_c   1.000
_cell.angle_alpha   90.00
_cell.angle_beta   90.00
_cell.angle_gamma   90.00
#
_symmetry.space_group_name_H-M   'P 1'
#
loop_
_entity.id
_entity.type
_entity.pdbx_description
1 polymer ?
#
loop_
_entity_poly.entity_id
_entity_poly.type
_entity_poly.pdbx_seq_one_letter_code
_entity_poly.pdbx_strand_id
1 'polypeptide(L)'
;MQSHFVADTNDFTAVKKLIGQMQDDKEYYLATGKHAAIVRKKEGRFQYLELQAPFEGNGFKPMTSTVLKERFGCQRSHTVYRQKVKSSNLLIDSESLGENEEFQKILGFINTKKGQQNKGDKGYVK
;
A
#
# COMPACT_ATOMS: atom_id res chain seq x y z
N MET A 1 5.64 -5.48 -15.16
CA MET A 1 5.16 -4.74 -13.97
C MET A 1 4.50 -3.45 -14.42
N GLN A 2 3.17 -3.34 -14.30
CA GLN A 2 2.43 -2.11 -14.58
C GLN A 2 2.28 -1.34 -13.26
N SER A 3 2.89 -0.17 -13.18
CA SER A 3 2.90 0.66 -11.97
C SER A 3 2.65 2.12 -12.27
N HIS A 4 2.03 2.80 -11.31
CA HIS A 4 1.73 4.22 -11.34
C HIS A 4 2.34 4.88 -10.12
N PHE A 5 3.03 5.98 -10.36
CA PHE A 5 3.77 6.71 -9.34
C PHE A 5 3.33 8.17 -9.29
N VAL A 6 3.07 8.68 -8.09
CA VAL A 6 2.75 10.09 -7.86
C VAL A 6 3.58 10.61 -6.69
N ALA A 7 4.41 11.62 -6.96
CA ALA A 7 5.09 12.39 -5.93
C ALA A 7 4.32 13.68 -5.62
N ASP A 8 3.83 13.82 -4.40
CA ASP A 8 3.06 14.99 -3.96
C ASP A 8 3.39 15.34 -2.51
N THR A 9 3.21 16.60 -2.13
CA THR A 9 3.35 17.03 -0.72
C THR A 9 2.17 16.57 0.13
N ASN A 10 1.07 16.15 -0.51
CA ASN A 10 -0.16 15.69 0.12
C ASN A 10 -0.53 14.29 -0.39
N ASP A 11 -0.48 13.31 0.50
CA ASP A 11 -0.75 11.91 0.17
C ASP A 11 -2.20 11.70 -0.28
N PHE A 12 -3.18 12.43 0.27
CA PHE A 12 -4.58 12.28 -0.11
C PHE A 12 -4.82 12.69 -1.57
N THR A 13 -4.14 13.75 -2.02
CA THR A 13 -4.16 14.18 -3.42
C THR A 13 -3.51 13.13 -4.31
N ALA A 14 -2.37 12.58 -3.88
CA ALA A 14 -1.67 11.53 -4.62
C ALA A 14 -2.52 10.26 -4.74
N VAL A 15 -3.07 9.77 -3.62
CA VAL A 15 -3.96 8.61 -3.58
C VAL A 15 -5.17 8.82 -4.49
N LYS A 16 -5.83 9.99 -4.45
CA LYS A 16 -6.96 10.27 -5.34
C LYS A 16 -6.60 10.14 -6.83
N LYS A 17 -5.41 10.61 -7.22
CA LYS A 17 -4.91 10.48 -8.61
C LYS A 17 -4.65 9.01 -8.96
N LEU A 18 -4.01 8.26 -8.06
CA LEU A 18 -3.69 6.85 -8.26
C LEU A 18 -4.95 5.98 -8.35
N ILE A 19 -5.86 6.09 -7.39
CA ILE A 19 -7.07 5.23 -7.37
C ILE A 19 -8.06 5.58 -8.49
N GLY A 20 -7.97 6.78 -9.08
CA GLY A 20 -8.73 7.15 -10.27
C GLY A 20 -8.33 6.36 -11.52
N GLN A 21 -7.19 5.67 -11.51
CA GLN A 21 -6.71 4.82 -12.60
C GLN A 21 -7.09 3.34 -12.41
N MET A 22 -7.67 2.98 -11.25
CA MET A 22 -8.06 1.61 -10.96
C MET A 22 -9.26 1.19 -11.80
N GLN A 23 -9.20 -0.03 -12.32
CA GLN A 23 -10.32 -0.71 -12.95
C GLN A 23 -11.21 -1.36 -11.88
N ASP A 24 -12.51 -1.46 -12.16
CA ASP A 24 -13.44 -2.17 -11.29
C ASP A 24 -13.10 -3.68 -11.27
N ASP A 25 -13.28 -4.29 -10.11
CA ASP A 25 -13.01 -5.70 -9.80
C ASP A 25 -11.55 -6.16 -9.99
N LYS A 26 -10.62 -5.22 -10.19
CA LYS A 26 -9.18 -5.47 -10.21
C LYS A 26 -8.49 -5.08 -8.90
N GLU A 27 -7.49 -5.87 -8.53
CA GLU A 27 -6.69 -5.68 -7.32
C GLU A 27 -5.35 -5.02 -7.63
N TYR A 28 -4.90 -4.18 -6.70
CA TYR A 28 -3.67 -3.41 -6.82
C TYR A 28 -2.95 -3.37 -5.49
N TYR A 29 -1.63 -3.39 -5.52
CA TYR A 29 -0.81 -3.05 -4.36
C TYR A 29 -0.69 -1.52 -4.26
N LEU A 30 -1.15 -0.93 -3.16
CA LEU A 30 -1.00 0.49 -2.87
C LEU A 30 -0.01 0.67 -1.71
N ALA A 31 1.06 1.44 -1.94
CA ALA A 31 1.94 1.95 -0.90
C ALA A 31 1.81 3.49 -0.83
N THR A 32 1.37 3.98 0.33
CA THR A 32 1.12 5.41 0.57
C THR A 32 1.29 5.74 2.05
N GLY A 33 1.69 6.97 2.35
CA GLY A 33 1.97 7.39 3.73
C GLY A 33 3.05 6.50 4.35
N LYS A 34 2.66 5.68 5.33
CA LYS A 34 3.53 4.77 6.08
C LYS A 34 3.09 3.31 5.99
N HIS A 35 2.17 2.97 5.08
CA HIS A 35 1.56 1.64 5.00
C HIS A 35 1.42 1.15 3.57
N ALA A 36 1.26 -0.16 3.44
CA ALA A 36 0.91 -0.81 2.18
C ALA A 36 -0.19 -1.85 2.36
N ALA A 37 -1.07 -1.94 1.38
CA ALA A 37 -2.21 -2.85 1.37
C ALA A 37 -2.59 -3.24 -0.06
N ILE A 38 -3.31 -4.35 -0.21
CA ILE A 38 -4.04 -4.61 -1.47
C ILE A 38 -5.28 -3.72 -1.47
N VAL A 39 -5.57 -3.06 -2.57
CA VAL A 39 -6.74 -2.21 -2.76
C VAL A 39 -7.48 -2.64 -4.01
N ARG A 40 -8.80 -2.46 -4.00
CA ARG A 40 -9.65 -2.70 -5.16
C ARG A 40 -10.78 -1.70 -5.22
N LYS A 41 -11.34 -1.54 -6.41
CA LYS A 41 -12.58 -0.83 -6.63
C LYS A 41 -13.65 -1.86 -6.95
N LYS A 42 -14.73 -1.89 -6.18
CA LYS A 42 -15.84 -2.82 -6.37
C LYS A 42 -17.15 -2.06 -6.27
N GLU A 43 -17.98 -2.13 -7.31
CA GLU A 43 -19.26 -1.43 -7.38
C GLU A 43 -19.11 0.08 -7.07
N GLY A 44 -18.08 0.71 -7.63
CA GLY A 44 -17.76 2.13 -7.37
C GLY A 44 -17.20 2.45 -5.98
N ARG A 45 -17.02 1.46 -5.09
CA ARG A 45 -16.48 1.65 -3.74
C ARG A 45 -15.05 1.16 -3.65
N PHE A 46 -14.19 1.96 -3.01
CA PHE A 46 -12.80 1.57 -2.76
C PHE A 46 -12.70 0.76 -1.46
N GLN A 47 -12.00 -0.36 -1.54
CA GLN A 47 -11.76 -1.26 -0.42
C GLN A 47 -10.27 -1.58 -0.32
N TYR A 48 -9.81 -1.93 0.87
CA TYR A 48 -8.45 -2.39 1.12
C TYR A 48 -8.43 -3.68 1.91
N LEU A 49 -7.39 -4.48 1.72
CA LEU A 49 -7.10 -5.72 2.40
C LEU A 49 -5.69 -5.63 2.99
N GLU A 50 -5.60 -5.86 4.29
CA GLU A 50 -4.34 -5.84 5.02
C GLU A 50 -3.46 -7.01 4.59
N LEU A 51 -2.18 -6.73 4.28
CA LEU A 51 -1.21 -7.77 3.90
C LEU A 51 -0.85 -8.68 5.08
N GLN A 52 -0.95 -8.18 6.32
CA GLN A 52 -0.61 -8.90 7.54
C GLN A 52 -1.74 -8.82 8.58
N ALA A 53 -2.96 -9.21 8.20
CA ALA A 53 -4.03 -9.40 9.19
C ALA A 53 -3.94 -10.79 9.85
N PRO A 54 -4.19 -10.90 11.17
CA PRO A 54 -4.49 -12.19 11.77
C PRO A 54 -5.75 -12.79 11.13
N PHE A 55 -5.90 -14.12 11.21
CA PHE A 55 -7.00 -14.85 10.57
C PHE A 55 -8.39 -14.30 10.95
N GLU A 56 -8.54 -13.87 12.21
CA GLU A 56 -9.72 -13.17 12.69
C GLU A 56 -9.74 -11.70 12.22
N GLY A 57 -10.76 -11.35 11.43
CA GLY A 57 -10.92 -10.00 10.87
C GLY A 57 -10.17 -9.76 9.55
N ASN A 58 -9.74 -10.84 8.89
CA ASN A 58 -9.22 -10.81 7.52
C ASN A 58 -10.36 -10.57 6.51
N GLY A 59 -10.11 -9.74 5.50
CA GLY A 59 -11.08 -9.37 4.48
C GLY A 59 -11.02 -7.91 4.05
N PHE A 60 -11.67 -7.63 2.92
CA PHE A 60 -11.73 -6.28 2.35
C PHE A 60 -12.57 -5.34 3.22
N LYS A 61 -11.99 -4.20 3.59
CA LYS A 61 -12.59 -3.15 4.41
C LYS A 61 -12.73 -1.86 3.60
N PRO A 62 -13.73 -1.01 3.88
CA PRO A 62 -13.87 0.27 3.17
C PRO A 62 -12.63 1.15 3.32
N MET A 63 -12.13 1.69 2.20
CA MET A 63 -10.99 2.61 2.21
C MET A 63 -11.48 4.06 2.26
N THR A 64 -11.66 4.59 3.46
CA THR A 64 -12.12 5.97 3.69
C THR A 64 -10.95 6.93 3.96
N SER A 65 -11.19 8.24 3.94
CA SER A 65 -10.17 9.23 4.29
C SER A 65 -9.67 9.08 5.74
N THR A 66 -10.52 8.61 6.66
CA THR A 66 -10.12 8.30 8.04
C THR A 66 -9.14 7.13 8.07
N VAL A 67 -9.42 6.06 7.32
CA VAL A 67 -8.50 4.93 7.17
C VAL A 67 -7.18 5.38 6.56
N LEU A 68 -7.20 6.19 5.50
CA LEU A 68 -5.96 6.71 4.90
C LEU A 68 -5.13 7.51 5.93
N LYS A 69 -5.78 8.33 6.77
CA LYS A 69 -5.09 9.09 7.81
C LYS A 69 -4.54 8.20 8.93
N GLU A 70 -5.38 7.37 9.52
CA GLU A 70 -5.10 6.68 10.78
C GLU A 70 -4.38 5.36 10.57
N ARG A 71 -4.80 4.59 9.56
CA ARG A 71 -4.22 3.29 9.25
C ARG A 71 -3.04 3.39 8.29
N PHE A 72 -3.18 4.20 7.23
CA PHE A 72 -2.10 4.37 6.26
C PHE A 72 -1.09 5.45 6.64
N GLY A 73 -1.42 6.31 7.62
CA GLY A 73 -0.52 7.38 8.04
C GLY A 73 -0.36 8.50 7.00
N CYS A 74 -1.31 8.63 6.06
CA CYS A 74 -1.28 9.68 5.03
C CYS A 74 -1.31 11.07 5.66
N GLN A 75 -0.50 11.98 5.12
CA GLN A 75 -0.40 13.36 5.57
C GLN A 75 -0.92 14.33 4.51
N ARG A 76 -1.54 15.43 4.97
CA ARG A 76 -1.99 16.51 4.08
C ARG A 76 -0.85 17.44 3.63
N SER A 77 0.27 17.43 4.35
CA SER A 77 1.46 18.21 4.04
C SER A 77 2.67 17.55 4.67
N HIS A 78 3.58 17.05 3.84
CA HIS A 78 4.91 16.61 4.26
C HIS A 78 5.83 17.81 4.38
N THR A 79 6.49 17.96 5.53
CA THR A 79 7.38 19.11 5.79
C THR A 79 8.58 18.68 6.60
N VAL A 80 9.78 19.06 6.13
CA VAL A 80 11.07 18.78 6.78
C VAL A 80 11.82 20.11 6.86
N TYR A 81 12.32 20.48 8.03
CA TYR A 81 12.98 21.78 8.25
C TYR A 81 12.18 22.99 7.72
N ARG A 82 10.85 22.98 7.91
CA ARG A 82 9.89 23.99 7.40
C ARG A 82 9.78 24.07 5.87
N GLN A 83 10.41 23.17 5.13
CA GLN A 83 10.29 23.06 3.67
C GLN A 83 9.31 21.95 3.30
N LYS A 84 8.44 22.21 2.34
CA LYS A 84 7.53 21.18 1.81
C LYS A 84 8.33 20.17 1.00
N VAL A 85 8.15 18.89 1.31
CA VAL A 85 8.82 17.78 0.62
C VAL A 85 7.76 16.93 -0.05
N LYS A 86 8.03 16.46 -1.27
CA LYS A 86 7.13 15.52 -1.95
C LYS A 86 7.39 14.11 -1.42
N SER A 87 6.32 13.43 -1.01
CA SER A 87 6.31 12.02 -0.67
C SER A 87 5.91 11.19 -1.87
N SER A 88 6.53 10.03 -2.00
CA SER A 88 6.30 9.06 -3.06
C SER A 88 5.09 8.18 -2.73
N ASN A 89 4.16 8.05 -3.67
CA ASN A 89 3.00 7.18 -3.57
C ASN A 89 2.96 6.26 -4.79
N LEU A 90 2.65 4.98 -4.57
CA LEU A 90 2.82 3.92 -5.56
C LEU A 90 1.58 3.04 -5.62
N LEU A 91 1.08 2.81 -6.83
CA LEU A 91 0.05 1.82 -7.13
C LEU A 91 0.60 0.83 -8.16
N ILE A 92 0.57 -0.46 -7.86
CA ILE A 92 1.03 -1.51 -8.78
C ILE A 92 -0.12 -2.46 -9.03
N ASP A 93 -0.33 -2.83 -10.28
CA ASP A 93 -1.23 -3.93 -10.64
C ASP A 93 -0.73 -5.26 -10.02
N SER A 94 -1.57 -5.89 -9.17
CA SER A 94 -1.18 -7.11 -8.46
C SER A 94 -0.96 -8.31 -9.38
N GLU A 95 -1.67 -8.39 -10.51
CA GLU A 95 -1.45 -9.46 -11.49
C GLU A 95 -0.05 -9.33 -12.10
N SER A 96 0.36 -8.11 -12.41
CA SER A 96 1.68 -7.81 -12.96
C SER A 96 2.84 -8.04 -11.98
N LEU A 97 2.54 -8.22 -10.69
CA LEU A 97 3.49 -8.59 -9.64
C LEU A 97 3.68 -10.11 -9.56
N GLY A 98 2.61 -10.88 -9.76
CA GLY A 98 2.66 -12.34 -9.74
C GLY A 98 3.56 -12.92 -10.84
N GLU A 99 3.62 -12.24 -11.98
CA GLU A 99 4.43 -12.56 -13.15
C GLU A 99 5.90 -12.12 -13.04
N ASN A 100 6.28 -11.41 -11.97
CA ASN A 100 7.65 -10.93 -11.76
C ASN A 100 8.42 -11.83 -10.78
N GLU A 101 9.34 -12.64 -11.31
CA GLU A 101 10.19 -13.55 -10.54
C GLU A 101 11.02 -12.86 -9.44
N GLU A 102 11.44 -11.61 -9.67
CA GLU A 102 12.20 -10.83 -8.68
C GLU A 102 11.31 -10.40 -7.51
N PHE A 103 10.05 -10.04 -7.79
CA PHE A 103 9.08 -9.70 -6.77
C PHE A 103 8.64 -10.92 -5.95
N GLN A 104 8.49 -12.09 -6.59
CA GLN A 104 8.24 -13.36 -5.90
C GLN A 104 9.39 -13.72 -4.95
N LYS A 105 10.64 -13.46 -5.32
CA LYS A 105 11.81 -13.65 -4.44
C LYS A 105 11.75 -12.71 -3.23
N ILE A 106 11.44 -11.43 -3.43
CA ILE A 106 11.28 -10.44 -2.34
C ILE A 106 10.14 -10.84 -1.40
N LEU A 107 8.98 -11.26 -1.92
CA LEU A 107 7.87 -11.76 -1.11
C LEU A 107 8.21 -13.05 -0.36
N GLY A 108 9.03 -13.93 -0.95
CA GLY A 108 9.56 -15.13 -0.30
C GLY A 108 10.37 -14.82 0.96
N PHE A 109 11.07 -13.68 1.00
CA PHE A 109 11.77 -13.20 2.21
C PHE A 109 10.83 -12.58 3.25
N ILE A 110 9.67 -12.06 2.82
CA ILE A 110 8.68 -11.43 3.72
C ILE A 110 7.72 -12.49 4.32
N ASN A 111 7.42 -13.57 3.58
CA ASN A 111 6.45 -14.62 3.94
C ASN A 111 7.09 -15.94 4.41
N THR A 112 8.39 -15.96 4.74
CA THR A 112 9.09 -17.16 5.21
C THR A 112 8.64 -17.55 6.63
N LYS A 113 8.66 -18.85 6.97
CA LYS A 113 8.24 -19.38 8.30
C LYS A 113 8.96 -18.64 9.44
N LYS A 114 8.30 -18.50 10.61
CA LYS A 114 8.74 -17.74 11.81
C LYS A 114 10.25 -17.82 12.16
N GLY A 115 10.93 -18.93 11.86
CA GLY A 115 12.36 -19.14 12.14
C GLY A 115 13.35 -18.73 11.04
N GLN A 116 12.89 -18.24 9.89
CA GLN A 116 13.73 -17.77 8.77
C GLN A 116 13.48 -16.31 8.39
N GLN A 117 12.72 -15.58 9.22
CA GLN A 117 12.43 -14.16 9.02
C GLN A 117 13.56 -13.31 9.62
N ASN A 118 14.18 -12.43 8.82
CA ASN A 118 15.15 -11.43 9.29
C ASN A 118 14.46 -10.16 9.81
N LYS A 119 13.37 -10.32 10.59
CA LYS A 119 12.67 -9.20 11.23
C LYS A 119 13.00 -9.15 12.72
N GLY A 120 13.28 -7.97 13.25
CA GLY A 120 13.27 -7.75 14.69
C GLY A 120 11.86 -7.86 15.27
N ASP A 121 11.75 -8.02 16.59
CA ASP A 121 10.51 -8.24 17.34
C ASP A 121 9.36 -7.26 17.05
N LYS A 122 9.68 -6.09 16.49
CA LYS A 122 8.72 -5.01 16.16
C LYS A 122 8.54 -4.76 14.66
N GLY A 123 8.99 -5.68 13.79
CA GLY A 123 8.79 -5.57 12.34
C GLY A 123 9.77 -4.65 11.61
N TYR A 124 10.86 -4.23 12.25
CA TYR A 124 11.97 -3.57 11.56
C TYR A 124 13.01 -4.59 11.08
N VAL A 125 13.62 -4.31 9.92
CA VAL A 125 14.69 -5.11 9.30
C VAL A 125 15.90 -5.16 10.24
N LYS A 126 16.54 -6.33 10.35
CA LYS A 126 17.82 -6.51 11.05
C LYS A 126 18.99 -6.24 10.12
#